data_AF-D7GKX9-F1
#
_entry.id   AF-D7GKX9-F1
#
_cell.length_a   1.000
_cell.length_b   1.000
_cell.length_c   1.000
_cell.angle_alpha   90.00
_cell.angle_beta   90.00
_cell.angle_gamma   90.00
#
_symmetry.space_group_name_H-M   'P 1'
#
loop_
_entity.id
_entity.type
_entity.pdbx_description
1 polymer ?
#
loop_
_entity_poly.entity_id
_entity_poly.type
_entity_poly.pdbx_seq_one_letter_code
_entity_poly.pdbx_strand_id
1 'polypeptide(L)'
;GPQAPVCGGGRALRHRRGAYGPTNALSNRRLTSSQAVIRVSKQYLPHMSSLLNDPRVTVFIGDGFKFLADNTSTYDVIITDSSDPVGPAASLFQKPYFELLRDALTPGGHISTQGECLWIHLSLIQDLLATTRSLVPVAEYAYTTIPTYPSGQIGFMVASKEAGRDLSKPLREVPNTRYYNAEVHKAAFILPEFGRALLKEGKDVRPKFGPAAATGAPTKKVLLLGSGAVARPCAEYVVRNPNNALTIGLCAACRTLKSAETLAADLPNTTAQSLDAGSEDPAKQAALEKAIAEHDLVISLVPYIHHVNVIKAAIKGKTNVVTTSYISPGIRELEEEIKKAGIVVMNEIGLDPGVDHLYAIKTIDEVHAKGGK
;
A
#
# COMPACT_ATOMS: atom_id res chain seq x y z
N GLY A 1 22.78 8.92 -6.36
CA GLY A 1 23.03 8.13 -7.59
C GLY A 1 21.89 7.17 -7.78
N PRO A 2 21.32 7.05 -8.99
CA PRO A 2 20.05 6.36 -9.19
C PRO A 2 20.22 4.86 -8.91
N GLN A 3 19.49 4.35 -7.91
CA GLN A 3 19.46 2.93 -7.56
C GLN A 3 18.39 2.26 -8.42
N ALA A 4 18.84 1.43 -9.37
CA ALA A 4 17.98 0.57 -10.18
C ALA A 4 17.44 -0.61 -9.35
N PRO A 5 16.24 -1.14 -9.67
CA PRO A 5 15.63 -2.27 -8.96
C PRO A 5 16.46 -3.55 -9.09
N VAL A 6 16.48 -4.35 -8.02
CA VAL A 6 17.14 -5.66 -7.96
C VAL A 6 16.33 -6.64 -8.82
N CYS A 7 16.85 -7.01 -9.99
CA CYS A 7 16.25 -8.02 -10.86
C CYS A 7 16.52 -9.44 -10.33
N GLY A 8 15.43 -10.20 -10.15
CA GLY A 8 15.39 -11.49 -9.47
C GLY A 8 16.38 -12.55 -9.95
N GLY A 9 16.83 -13.34 -8.98
CA GLY A 9 17.64 -14.53 -9.17
C GLY A 9 17.88 -15.21 -7.84
N GLY A 10 17.23 -16.37 -7.63
CA GLY A 10 17.39 -17.18 -6.43
C GLY A 10 18.83 -17.66 -6.23
N ARG A 11 19.25 -17.77 -4.98
CA ARG A 11 20.60 -18.14 -4.55
C ARG A 11 20.53 -19.30 -3.56
N ALA A 12 21.11 -20.44 -3.88
CA ALA A 12 21.23 -21.58 -2.99
C ALA A 12 22.71 -21.79 -2.59
N LEU A 13 22.96 -21.93 -1.28
CA LEU A 13 24.31 -22.05 -0.71
C LEU A 13 24.49 -23.43 -0.09
N ARG A 14 25.67 -24.02 -0.32
CA ARG A 14 26.10 -25.29 0.30
C ARG A 14 27.49 -25.15 0.89
N HIS A 15 27.67 -25.56 2.14
CA HIS A 15 28.96 -25.76 2.78
C HIS A 15 29.58 -27.09 2.32
N ARG A 16 30.85 -27.06 1.87
CA ARG A 16 31.62 -28.30 1.72
C ARG A 16 32.13 -28.73 3.10
N ARG A 17 31.62 -29.84 3.64
CA ARG A 17 32.24 -30.50 4.82
C ARG A 17 33.62 -31.03 4.42
N GLY A 18 34.67 -30.60 5.11
CA GLY A 18 36.05 -31.09 4.89
C GLY A 18 37.20 -30.09 5.14
N ALA A 19 36.94 -28.81 5.41
CA ALA A 19 38.00 -27.83 5.70
C ALA A 19 37.70 -27.07 7.00
N TYR A 20 38.20 -27.58 8.13
CA TYR A 20 38.37 -26.79 9.34
C TYR A 20 39.63 -25.93 9.17
N GLY A 21 39.44 -24.77 8.54
CA GLY A 21 40.43 -23.71 8.38
C GLY A 21 39.70 -22.38 8.13
N PRO A 22 40.33 -21.22 8.32
CA PRO A 22 39.65 -19.90 8.40
C PRO A 22 39.06 -19.38 7.06
N THR A 23 38.87 -20.24 6.08
CA THR A 23 38.30 -19.92 4.77
C THR A 23 36.97 -20.65 4.57
N ASN A 24 35.86 -19.93 4.77
CA ASN A 24 34.49 -20.37 4.49
C ASN A 24 34.32 -20.86 3.04
N ALA A 25 34.42 -22.17 2.81
CA ALA A 25 34.12 -22.80 1.53
C ALA A 25 32.60 -22.94 1.31
N LEU A 26 31.95 -21.81 1.04
CA LEU A 26 30.56 -21.75 0.56
C LEU A 26 30.56 -21.89 -0.96
N SER A 27 29.98 -22.97 -1.50
CA SER A 27 29.62 -23.04 -2.91
C SER A 27 28.28 -22.36 -3.13
N ASN A 28 28.20 -21.50 -4.14
CA ASN A 28 27.08 -20.62 -4.37
C ASN A 28 26.44 -20.92 -5.72
N ARG A 29 25.23 -21.47 -5.71
CA ARG A 29 24.49 -21.77 -6.94
C ARG A 29 23.43 -20.69 -7.14
N ARG A 30 23.49 -20.00 -8.27
CA ARG A 30 22.47 -19.01 -8.65
C ARG A 30 21.61 -19.58 -9.75
N LEU A 31 20.29 -19.47 -9.60
CA LEU A 31 19.31 -19.91 -10.58
C LEU A 31 18.54 -18.72 -11.12
N THR A 32 18.42 -18.64 -12.44
CA THR A 32 17.61 -17.63 -13.10
C THR A 32 16.89 -18.23 -14.30
N SER A 33 15.67 -17.75 -14.55
CA SER A 33 14.90 -18.11 -15.74
C SER A 33 15.35 -17.35 -16.98
N SER A 34 16.20 -16.32 -16.85
CA SER A 34 16.55 -15.42 -17.95
C SER A 34 18.04 -15.18 -18.09
N GLN A 35 18.61 -15.71 -19.17
CA GLN A 35 19.96 -15.38 -19.61
C GLN A 35 20.11 -13.88 -19.93
N ALA A 36 19.03 -13.24 -20.40
CA ALA A 36 19.04 -11.82 -20.72
C ALA A 36 19.31 -10.97 -19.47
N VAL A 37 18.66 -11.28 -18.34
CA VAL A 37 18.86 -10.56 -17.07
C VAL A 37 20.32 -10.59 -16.63
N ILE A 38 20.99 -11.75 -16.72
CA ILE A 38 22.43 -11.85 -16.41
C ILE A 38 23.25 -10.96 -17.34
N ARG A 39 23.01 -11.07 -18.65
CA ARG A 39 23.77 -10.33 -19.67
C ARG A 39 23.64 -8.82 -19.47
N VAL A 40 22.42 -8.30 -19.30
CA VAL A 40 22.20 -6.86 -19.11
C VAL A 40 22.71 -6.39 -17.75
N SER A 41 22.64 -7.20 -16.70
CA SER A 41 23.23 -6.85 -15.39
C SER A 41 24.74 -6.72 -15.47
N LYS A 42 25.42 -7.59 -16.23
CA LYS A 42 26.86 -7.49 -16.49
C LYS A 42 27.23 -6.19 -17.23
N GLN A 43 26.38 -5.77 -18.17
CA GLN A 43 26.61 -4.57 -18.98
C GLN A 43 26.33 -3.28 -18.22
N TYR A 44 25.17 -3.17 -17.56
CA TYR A 44 24.67 -1.91 -17.01
C TYR A 44 24.79 -1.80 -15.48
N LEU A 45 24.93 -2.93 -14.78
CA LEU A 45 25.06 -2.99 -13.31
C LEU A 45 26.33 -3.77 -12.89
N PRO A 46 27.52 -3.41 -13.39
CA PRO A 46 28.75 -4.19 -13.17
C PRO A 46 29.13 -4.33 -11.70
N HIS A 47 28.86 -3.31 -10.89
CA HIS A 47 29.10 -3.34 -9.44
C HIS A 47 28.19 -4.33 -8.69
N MET A 48 27.01 -4.65 -9.23
CA MET A 48 26.09 -5.65 -8.65
C MET A 48 26.34 -7.05 -9.19
N SER A 49 26.83 -7.17 -10.43
CA SER A 49 26.99 -8.43 -11.14
C SER A 49 28.40 -9.02 -11.06
N SER A 50 29.37 -8.28 -10.52
CA SER A 50 30.79 -8.68 -10.41
C SER A 50 30.99 -10.05 -9.75
N LEU A 51 30.19 -10.36 -8.71
CA LEU A 51 30.26 -11.63 -7.99
C LEU A 51 29.83 -12.84 -8.84
N LEU A 52 29.20 -12.65 -10.00
CA LEU A 52 28.89 -13.75 -10.91
C LEU A 52 30.15 -14.41 -11.52
N ASN A 53 31.30 -13.76 -11.43
CA ASN A 53 32.58 -14.29 -11.90
C ASN A 53 33.41 -14.95 -10.77
N ASP A 54 32.93 -14.94 -9.53
CA ASP A 54 33.63 -15.60 -8.41
C ASP A 54 33.66 -17.13 -8.64
N PRO A 55 34.80 -17.82 -8.47
CA PRO A 55 34.92 -19.25 -8.75
C PRO A 55 34.03 -20.14 -7.88
N ARG A 56 33.51 -19.61 -6.77
CA ARG A 56 32.52 -20.30 -5.93
C ARG A 56 31.12 -20.23 -6.50
N VAL A 57 30.88 -19.40 -7.52
CA VAL A 57 29.57 -19.21 -8.14
C VAL A 57 29.39 -20.13 -9.34
N THR A 58 28.31 -20.91 -9.30
CA THR A 58 27.82 -21.68 -10.45
C THR A 58 26.45 -21.16 -10.82
N VAL A 59 26.27 -20.78 -12.09
CA VAL A 59 25.00 -20.24 -12.59
C VAL A 59 24.26 -21.32 -13.37
N PHE A 60 23.02 -21.56 -12.99
CA PHE A 60 22.08 -22.42 -13.69
C PHE A 60 21.02 -21.53 -14.36
N ILE A 61 20.76 -21.77 -15.64
CA ILE A 61 19.71 -21.08 -16.40
C ILE A 61 18.66 -22.12 -16.74
N GLY A 62 17.45 -21.95 -16.24
CA GLY A 62 16.39 -22.93 -16.42
C GLY A 62 15.24 -22.76 -15.43
N ASP A 63 14.36 -23.76 -15.39
CA ASP A 63 13.21 -23.78 -14.51
C ASP A 63 13.59 -23.98 -13.04
N GLY A 64 13.17 -23.03 -12.21
CA GLY A 64 13.24 -23.04 -10.76
C GLY A 64 12.72 -24.30 -10.10
N PHE A 65 11.53 -24.72 -10.52
CA PHE A 65 10.80 -25.82 -9.91
C PHE A 65 11.48 -27.14 -10.18
N LYS A 66 11.83 -27.39 -11.45
CA LYS A 66 12.59 -28.59 -11.82
C LYS A 66 13.93 -28.67 -11.10
N PHE A 67 14.66 -27.55 -11.03
CA PHE A 67 15.94 -27.54 -10.33
C PHE A 67 15.79 -27.94 -8.86
N LEU A 68 14.79 -27.42 -8.15
CA LEU A 68 14.57 -27.80 -6.76
C LEU A 68 14.10 -29.25 -6.63
N ALA A 69 13.24 -29.73 -7.53
CA ALA A 69 12.78 -31.12 -7.51
C ALA A 69 13.93 -32.14 -7.71
N ASP A 70 14.94 -31.78 -8.49
CA ASP A 70 16.13 -32.61 -8.73
C ASP A 70 17.15 -32.58 -7.58
N ASN A 71 16.90 -31.82 -6.51
CA ASN A 71 17.82 -31.63 -5.39
C ASN A 71 17.13 -31.90 -4.04
N THR A 72 17.56 -32.94 -3.33
CA THR A 72 17.04 -33.29 -1.99
C THR A 72 18.16 -33.23 -0.95
N SER A 73 17.92 -32.53 0.16
CA SER A 73 18.88 -32.37 1.27
C SER A 73 20.27 -31.91 0.80
N THR A 74 20.31 -30.95 -0.12
CA THR A 74 21.54 -30.50 -0.80
C THR A 74 22.07 -29.19 -0.25
N TYR A 75 21.19 -28.27 0.15
CA TYR A 75 21.53 -26.88 0.46
C TYR A 75 21.33 -26.54 1.93
N ASP A 76 22.28 -25.79 2.51
CA ASP A 76 22.16 -25.33 3.90
C ASP A 76 21.33 -24.05 3.99
N VAL A 77 21.37 -23.23 2.94
CA VAL A 77 20.57 -22.01 2.84
C VAL A 77 20.02 -21.87 1.44
N ILE A 78 18.73 -21.57 1.32
CA ILE A 78 18.10 -21.18 0.06
C ILE A 78 17.52 -19.78 0.21
N ILE A 79 17.87 -18.89 -0.72
CA ILE A 79 17.38 -17.52 -0.80
C ILE A 79 16.59 -17.38 -2.09
N THR A 80 15.31 -17.02 -1.98
CA THR A 80 14.47 -16.76 -3.14
C THR A 80 14.29 -15.26 -3.30
N ASP A 81 15.10 -14.69 -4.18
CA ASP A 81 15.07 -13.28 -4.60
C ASP A 81 14.23 -13.17 -5.88
N SER A 82 12.91 -13.13 -5.71
CA SER A 82 11.91 -13.10 -6.79
C SER A 82 11.27 -11.72 -6.95
N SER A 83 10.66 -11.49 -8.11
CA SER A 83 9.71 -10.39 -8.31
C SER A 83 8.37 -10.68 -7.63
N ASP A 84 7.51 -9.66 -7.61
CA ASP A 84 6.12 -9.71 -7.10
C ASP A 84 5.33 -10.91 -7.65
N PRO A 85 4.30 -11.41 -6.94
CA PRO A 85 3.49 -12.59 -7.28
C PRO A 85 2.53 -12.38 -8.47
N VAL A 86 3.04 -11.80 -9.56
CA VAL A 86 2.32 -11.54 -10.80
C VAL A 86 2.97 -12.33 -11.93
N GLY A 87 2.15 -12.93 -12.79
CA GLY A 87 2.62 -13.72 -13.93
C GLY A 87 3.45 -14.94 -13.48
N PRO A 88 4.63 -15.20 -14.08
CA PRO A 88 5.42 -16.41 -13.81
C PRO A 88 5.87 -16.58 -12.35
N ALA A 89 5.96 -15.50 -11.58
CA ALA A 89 6.43 -15.55 -10.20
C ALA A 89 5.35 -15.96 -9.20
N ALA A 90 4.05 -15.94 -9.58
CA ALA A 90 2.95 -16.26 -8.68
C ALA A 90 3.06 -17.67 -8.06
N SER A 91 3.59 -18.64 -8.80
CA SER A 91 3.80 -20.01 -8.33
C SER A 91 4.84 -20.10 -7.21
N LEU A 92 5.78 -19.14 -7.11
CA LEU A 92 6.80 -19.08 -6.06
C LEU A 92 6.21 -18.70 -4.68
N PHE A 93 4.95 -18.29 -4.64
CA PHE A 93 4.23 -17.90 -3.43
C PHE A 93 3.18 -18.95 -3.02
N GLN A 94 3.24 -20.15 -3.58
CA GLN A 94 2.29 -21.23 -3.32
C GLN A 94 2.93 -22.37 -2.54
N LYS A 95 2.10 -23.12 -1.81
CA LYS A 95 2.52 -24.26 -0.98
C LYS A 95 3.48 -25.26 -1.69
N PRO A 96 3.23 -25.68 -2.95
CA PRO A 96 4.13 -26.62 -3.63
C PRO A 96 5.57 -26.12 -3.75
N TYR A 97 5.77 -24.81 -3.90
CA TYR A 97 7.11 -24.24 -3.94
C TYR A 97 7.82 -24.35 -2.60
N PHE A 98 7.12 -24.07 -1.49
CA PHE A 98 7.72 -24.19 -0.15
C PHE A 98 8.00 -25.64 0.24
N GLU A 99 7.26 -26.62 -0.29
CA GLU A 99 7.58 -28.05 -0.16
C GLU A 99 8.91 -28.38 -0.86
N LEU A 100 9.09 -27.90 -2.09
CA LEU A 100 10.36 -28.05 -2.81
C LEU A 100 11.54 -27.41 -2.07
N LEU A 101 11.35 -26.22 -1.50
CA LEU A 101 12.38 -25.56 -0.68
C LEU A 101 12.73 -26.41 0.56
N ARG A 102 11.73 -26.89 1.29
CA ARG A 102 11.91 -27.74 2.48
C ARG A 102 12.70 -29.02 2.16
N ASP A 103 12.38 -29.66 1.04
CA ASP A 103 12.96 -30.94 0.64
C ASP A 103 14.40 -30.77 0.14
N ALA A 104 14.68 -29.66 -0.56
CA ALA A 104 16.03 -29.32 -1.00
C ALA A 104 16.99 -28.89 0.13
N LEU A 105 16.46 -28.48 1.29
CA LEU A 105 17.27 -28.09 2.44
C LEU A 105 17.84 -29.30 3.21
N THR A 106 19.10 -29.19 3.63
CA THR A 106 19.72 -30.08 4.61
C THR A 106 19.00 -30.02 5.98
N PRO A 107 19.21 -31.03 6.86
CA PRO A 107 18.78 -30.91 8.25
C PRO A 107 19.38 -29.66 8.90
N GLY A 108 18.52 -28.84 9.54
CA GLY A 108 18.90 -27.54 10.11
C GLY A 108 19.01 -26.39 9.11
N GLY A 109 18.76 -26.64 7.81
CA GLY A 109 18.84 -25.62 6.77
C GLY A 109 17.82 -24.48 6.92
N HIS A 110 18.11 -23.35 6.24
CA HIS A 110 17.34 -22.12 6.33
C HIS A 110 16.81 -21.61 4.98
N ILE A 111 15.63 -21.01 4.99
CA ILE A 111 15.06 -20.29 3.84
C ILE A 111 14.98 -18.80 4.16
N SER A 112 15.24 -17.96 3.15
CA SER A 112 14.88 -16.54 3.14
C SER A 112 14.28 -16.17 1.78
N THR A 113 12.97 -16.00 1.73
CA THR A 113 12.24 -15.64 0.49
C THR A 113 11.75 -14.21 0.60
N GLN A 114 11.75 -13.44 -0.50
CA GLN A 114 11.03 -12.17 -0.56
C GLN A 114 9.57 -12.38 -0.08
N GLY A 115 9.07 -11.47 0.74
CA GLY A 115 7.82 -11.64 1.49
C GLY A 115 6.89 -10.46 1.41
N GLU A 116 6.94 -9.66 0.34
CA GLU A 116 6.02 -8.53 0.12
C GLU A 116 5.99 -7.46 1.22
N CYS A 117 5.15 -6.43 1.07
CA CYS A 117 5.11 -5.27 1.94
C CYS A 117 3.95 -5.34 2.96
N LEU A 118 4.27 -5.19 4.27
CA LEU A 118 3.28 -5.18 5.37
C LEU A 118 2.12 -4.19 5.14
N TRP A 119 2.38 -3.02 4.55
CA TRP A 119 1.38 -1.97 4.39
C TRP A 119 0.24 -2.34 3.45
N ILE A 120 0.52 -3.17 2.44
CA ILE A 120 -0.39 -3.39 1.31
C ILE A 120 -0.67 -4.88 1.05
N HIS A 121 0.15 -5.80 1.56
CA HIS A 121 0.07 -7.24 1.27
C HIS A 121 -0.08 -8.10 2.54
N LEU A 122 -0.59 -7.53 3.62
CA LEU A 122 -0.64 -8.19 4.94
C LEU A 122 -1.39 -9.54 4.94
N SER A 123 -2.50 -9.67 4.19
CA SER A 123 -3.25 -10.94 4.08
C SER A 123 -2.43 -12.02 3.37
N LEU A 124 -1.75 -11.68 2.27
CA LEU A 124 -0.85 -12.60 1.58
C LEU A 124 0.29 -13.06 2.51
N ILE A 125 0.86 -12.14 3.29
CA ILE A 125 1.92 -12.45 4.26
C ILE A 125 1.40 -13.44 5.32
N GLN A 126 0.16 -13.25 5.80
CA GLN A 126 -0.47 -14.16 6.76
C GLN A 126 -0.60 -15.58 6.19
N ASP A 127 -1.10 -15.70 4.97
CA ASP A 127 -1.29 -17.00 4.30
C ASP A 127 0.05 -17.70 4.02
N LEU A 128 1.06 -16.95 3.57
CA LEU A 128 2.41 -17.46 3.35
C LEU A 128 3.06 -17.93 4.65
N LEU A 129 2.92 -17.16 5.73
CA LEU A 129 3.48 -17.51 7.03
C LEU A 129 2.81 -18.77 7.57
N ALA A 130 1.48 -18.87 7.48
CA ALA A 130 0.72 -20.05 7.90
C ALA A 130 1.11 -21.29 7.08
N THR A 131 1.22 -21.15 5.75
CA THR A 131 1.68 -22.21 4.85
C THR A 131 3.08 -22.68 5.23
N THR A 132 4.01 -21.76 5.43
CA THR A 132 5.40 -22.07 5.77
C THR A 132 5.49 -22.78 7.13
N ARG A 133 4.77 -22.30 8.16
CA ARG A 133 4.69 -22.94 9.49
C ARG A 133 4.13 -24.36 9.44
N SER A 134 3.29 -24.68 8.45
CA SER A 134 2.80 -26.05 8.25
C SER A 134 3.86 -27.01 7.69
N LEU A 135 4.96 -26.49 7.14
CA LEU A 135 5.98 -27.27 6.42
C LEU A 135 7.31 -27.37 7.17
N VAL A 136 7.64 -26.39 8.01
CA VAL A 136 8.92 -26.33 8.75
C VAL A 136 8.70 -25.93 10.22
N PRO A 137 9.56 -26.39 11.15
CA PRO A 137 9.40 -26.14 12.59
C PRO A 137 9.39 -24.66 12.99
N VAL A 138 10.16 -23.81 12.29
CA VAL A 138 10.28 -22.38 12.62
C VAL A 138 10.10 -21.56 11.35
N ALA A 139 9.12 -20.65 11.36
CA ALA A 139 8.95 -19.64 10.33
C ALA A 139 8.48 -18.31 10.93
N GLU A 140 9.15 -17.24 10.53
CA GLU A 140 8.97 -15.88 10.99
C GLU A 140 9.01 -14.88 9.83
N TYR A 141 8.51 -13.68 10.08
CA TYR A 141 8.52 -12.59 9.13
C TYR A 141 9.44 -11.48 9.61
N ALA A 142 10.32 -11.02 8.73
CA ALA A 142 11.17 -9.86 8.94
C ALA A 142 10.93 -8.83 7.82
N TYR A 143 11.32 -7.58 8.02
CA TYR A 143 11.24 -6.56 6.97
C TYR A 143 12.42 -5.59 7.00
N THR A 144 12.58 -4.84 5.91
CA THR A 144 13.58 -3.78 5.77
C THR A 144 13.00 -2.58 5.04
N THR A 145 13.60 -1.42 5.25
CA THR A 145 13.26 -0.20 4.50
C THR A 145 14.10 -0.11 3.23
N ILE A 146 13.44 0.18 2.10
CA ILE A 146 14.06 0.43 0.81
C ILE A 146 13.17 1.40 0.01
N PRO A 147 13.57 2.68 -0.13
CA PRO A 147 12.69 3.75 -0.63
C PRO A 147 12.11 3.52 -2.03
N THR A 148 12.78 2.72 -2.87
CA THR A 148 12.39 2.49 -4.27
C THR A 148 11.33 1.39 -4.43
N TYR A 149 10.98 0.66 -3.37
CA TYR A 149 9.91 -0.33 -3.43
C TYR A 149 8.57 0.27 -2.98
N PRO A 150 7.43 -0.32 -3.36
CA PRO A 150 6.12 0.16 -2.96
C PRO A 150 6.00 0.34 -1.44
N SER A 151 5.54 1.53 -1.02
CA SER A 151 5.46 1.94 0.39
C SER A 151 6.80 1.98 1.14
N GLY A 152 7.95 2.01 0.43
CA GLY A 152 9.28 2.26 1.00
C GLY A 152 9.86 1.11 1.83
N GLN A 153 9.28 -0.09 1.78
CA GLN A 153 9.76 -1.26 2.53
C GLN A 153 9.46 -2.59 1.83
N ILE A 154 10.15 -3.64 2.25
CA ILE A 154 9.91 -5.01 1.81
C ILE A 154 10.15 -6.03 2.92
N GLY A 155 9.39 -7.11 2.89
CA GLY A 155 9.47 -8.22 3.82
C GLY A 155 10.28 -9.40 3.34
N PHE A 156 10.52 -10.31 4.26
CA PHE A 156 11.15 -11.61 4.06
C PHE A 156 10.42 -12.67 4.86
N MET A 157 10.07 -13.78 4.21
CA MET A 157 9.70 -15.02 4.88
C MET A 157 10.98 -15.77 5.25
N VAL A 158 11.27 -15.88 6.54
CA VAL A 158 12.48 -16.53 7.05
C VAL A 158 12.09 -17.81 7.78
N ALA A 159 12.71 -18.93 7.44
CA ALA A 159 12.36 -20.22 8.02
C ALA A 159 13.58 -21.10 8.31
N SER A 160 13.42 -22.07 9.21
CA SER A 160 14.44 -23.06 9.55
C SER A 160 13.85 -24.45 9.76
N LYS A 161 14.62 -25.47 9.36
CA LYS A 161 14.37 -26.88 9.71
C LYS A 161 14.86 -27.25 11.12
N GLU A 162 15.58 -26.36 11.80
CA GLU A 162 16.02 -26.55 13.18
C GLU A 162 14.91 -26.09 14.15
N ALA A 163 14.33 -27.03 14.89
CA ALA A 163 13.33 -26.71 15.91
C ALA A 163 13.94 -25.83 17.02
N GLY A 164 13.19 -24.82 17.49
CA GLY A 164 13.64 -23.91 18.55
C GLY A 164 14.64 -22.83 18.12
N ARG A 165 15.00 -22.76 16.83
CA ARG A 165 15.88 -21.72 16.30
C ARG A 165 15.26 -20.32 16.44
N ASP A 166 15.96 -19.43 17.14
CA ASP A 166 15.58 -18.01 17.26
C ASP A 166 16.08 -17.18 16.06
N LEU A 167 15.23 -16.98 15.04
CA LEU A 167 15.63 -16.33 13.79
C LEU A 167 16.01 -14.85 13.97
N SER A 168 15.60 -14.21 15.07
CA SER A 168 15.98 -12.83 15.42
C SER A 168 17.42 -12.68 15.91
N LYS A 169 18.10 -13.78 16.25
CA LYS A 169 19.49 -13.78 16.70
C LYS A 169 20.44 -14.14 15.55
N PRO A 170 21.34 -13.24 15.13
CA PRO A 170 22.33 -13.56 14.11
C PRO A 170 23.35 -14.58 14.65
N LEU A 171 23.82 -15.49 13.78
CA LEU A 171 24.81 -16.51 14.14
C LEU A 171 26.26 -16.06 13.92
N ARG A 172 26.46 -14.96 13.20
CA ARG A 172 27.78 -14.43 12.87
C ARG A 172 27.72 -12.95 12.59
N GLU A 173 28.86 -12.29 12.72
CA GLU A 173 29.05 -10.95 12.21
C GLU A 173 29.30 -10.97 10.70
N VAL A 174 28.82 -9.94 10.01
CA VAL A 174 29.02 -9.75 8.57
C VAL A 174 29.69 -8.39 8.37
N PRO A 175 30.99 -8.35 8.07
CA PRO A 175 31.71 -7.08 7.90
C PRO A 175 31.38 -6.43 6.54
N ASN A 176 31.76 -5.16 6.38
CA ASN A 176 31.70 -4.40 5.13
C ASN A 176 30.28 -4.21 4.56
N THR A 177 29.28 -4.15 5.43
CA THR A 177 27.89 -3.87 5.09
C THR A 177 27.59 -2.38 5.19
N ARG A 178 26.68 -1.88 4.33
CA ARG A 178 26.19 -0.49 4.41
C ARG A 178 24.91 -0.33 5.21
N TYR A 179 24.20 -1.44 5.43
CA TYR A 179 22.86 -1.45 6.05
C TYR A 179 22.78 -2.50 7.15
N TYR A 180 23.09 -3.76 6.83
CA TYR A 180 23.00 -4.86 7.78
C TYR A 180 24.01 -4.71 8.93
N ASN A 181 23.55 -4.89 10.16
CA ASN A 181 24.37 -5.18 11.34
C ASN A 181 23.53 -6.03 12.31
N ALA A 182 24.13 -6.51 13.41
CA ALA A 182 23.45 -7.42 14.33
C ALA A 182 22.20 -6.81 14.99
N GLU A 183 22.20 -5.51 15.28
CA GLU A 183 21.05 -4.82 15.87
C GLU A 183 19.94 -4.60 14.84
N VAL A 184 20.29 -4.24 13.60
CA VAL A 184 19.34 -4.15 12.49
C VAL A 184 18.71 -5.51 12.20
N HIS A 185 19.48 -6.61 12.28
CA HIS A 185 18.94 -7.97 12.15
C HIS A 185 17.85 -8.23 13.18
N LYS A 186 18.11 -7.96 14.47
CA LYS A 186 17.12 -8.14 15.54
C LYS A 186 15.88 -7.26 15.31
N ALA A 187 16.11 -5.98 15.00
CA ALA A 187 15.04 -5.00 14.78
C ALA A 187 14.14 -5.35 13.59
N ALA A 188 14.66 -6.02 12.56
CA ALA A 188 13.89 -6.43 11.39
C ALA A 188 12.69 -7.35 11.72
N PHE A 189 12.72 -8.06 12.86
CA PHE A 189 11.64 -8.92 13.34
C PHE A 189 10.63 -8.20 14.26
N ILE A 190 10.88 -6.92 14.58
CA ILE A 190 9.98 -6.09 15.40
C ILE A 190 8.98 -5.41 14.45
N LEU A 191 7.78 -5.97 14.38
CA LEU A 191 6.74 -5.50 13.45
C LEU A 191 5.87 -4.39 14.09
N PRO A 192 5.34 -3.45 13.29
CA PRO A 192 4.27 -2.56 13.74
C PRO A 192 3.08 -3.34 14.31
N GLU A 193 2.33 -2.74 15.25
CA GLU A 193 1.29 -3.45 16.01
C GLU A 193 0.24 -4.14 15.13
N PHE A 194 -0.19 -3.50 14.03
CA PHE A 194 -1.16 -4.11 13.13
C PHE A 194 -0.64 -5.39 12.45
N GLY A 195 0.65 -5.43 12.11
CA GLY A 195 1.29 -6.60 11.53
C GLY A 195 1.56 -7.67 12.58
N ARG A 196 2.03 -7.26 13.77
CA ARG A 196 2.26 -8.16 14.90
C ARG A 196 0.96 -8.85 15.35
N ALA A 197 -0.11 -8.10 15.59
CA ALA A 197 -1.39 -8.63 16.04
C ALA A 197 -1.95 -9.65 15.03
N LEU A 198 -1.89 -9.35 13.73
CA LEU A 198 -2.40 -10.29 12.74
C LEU A 198 -1.52 -11.54 12.62
N LEU A 199 -0.19 -11.39 12.53
CA LEU A 199 0.72 -12.51 12.25
C LEU A 199 1.03 -13.39 13.48
N LYS A 200 0.89 -12.86 14.70
CA LYS A 200 1.13 -13.60 15.95
C LYS A 200 -0.15 -14.05 16.64
N GLU A 201 -1.22 -13.26 16.59
CA GLU A 201 -2.47 -13.54 17.32
C GLU A 201 -3.65 -13.84 16.39
N GLY A 202 -3.50 -13.69 15.08
CA GLY A 202 -4.62 -13.81 14.13
C GLY A 202 -5.64 -12.68 14.26
N LYS A 203 -5.30 -11.58 14.94
CA LYS A 203 -6.21 -10.47 15.21
C LYS A 203 -5.95 -9.30 14.26
N ASP A 204 -6.93 -8.97 13.42
CA ASP A 204 -6.87 -7.77 12.60
C ASP A 204 -7.30 -6.54 13.42
N VAL A 205 -6.34 -5.69 13.76
CA VAL A 205 -6.55 -4.42 14.49
C VAL A 205 -6.52 -3.20 13.57
N ARG A 206 -6.44 -3.41 12.25
CA ARG A 206 -6.55 -2.30 11.30
C ARG A 206 -7.96 -1.71 11.37
N PRO A 207 -8.13 -0.41 11.08
CA PRO A 207 -9.45 0.17 11.00
C PRO A 207 -10.32 -0.60 10.00
N LYS A 208 -11.54 -0.93 10.39
CA LYS A 208 -12.54 -1.42 9.45
C LYS A 208 -12.97 -0.25 8.58
N PHE A 209 -12.82 -0.40 7.28
CA PHE A 209 -13.31 0.56 6.29
C PHE A 209 -14.52 -0.03 5.56
N GLY A 210 -15.33 0.82 4.92
CA GLY A 210 -16.48 0.35 4.15
C GLY A 210 -17.73 0.09 5.00
N PRO A 211 -18.71 -0.65 4.45
CA PRO A 211 -20.00 -0.87 5.11
C PRO A 211 -19.90 -1.50 6.49
N ALA A 212 -18.83 -2.25 6.74
CA ALA A 212 -18.52 -2.83 8.04
C ALA A 212 -18.21 -1.79 9.15
N ALA A 213 -17.96 -0.52 8.79
CA ALA A 213 -17.74 0.58 9.72
C ALA A 213 -19.04 1.31 10.11
N ALA A 214 -20.14 1.10 9.39
CA ALA A 214 -21.40 1.80 9.59
C ALA A 214 -22.42 0.92 10.32
N THR A 215 -22.65 1.20 11.60
CA THR A 215 -23.84 0.71 12.32
C THR A 215 -24.66 1.91 12.77
N GLY A 216 -25.92 2.00 12.36
CA GLY A 216 -26.87 3.02 12.84
C GLY A 216 -26.70 4.46 12.30
N ALA A 217 -25.84 4.71 11.31
CA ALA A 217 -25.69 6.05 10.74
C ALA A 217 -26.93 6.43 9.88
N PRO A 218 -27.47 7.66 9.98
CA PRO A 218 -28.60 8.08 9.16
C PRO A 218 -28.24 8.13 7.67
N THR A 219 -29.23 7.89 6.81
CA THR A 219 -29.09 8.03 5.35
C THR A 219 -28.75 9.48 4.99
N LYS A 220 -27.77 9.68 4.11
CA LYS A 220 -27.37 11.00 3.63
C LYS A 220 -27.23 11.03 2.11
N LYS A 221 -27.86 12.02 1.48
CA LYS A 221 -27.69 12.33 0.06
C LYS A 221 -26.54 13.32 -0.07
N VAL A 222 -25.48 12.93 -0.78
CA VAL A 222 -24.28 13.74 -0.97
C VAL A 222 -24.13 14.07 -2.44
N LEU A 223 -23.99 15.35 -2.76
CA LEU A 223 -23.69 15.83 -4.11
C LEU A 223 -22.20 16.12 -4.22
N LEU A 224 -21.47 15.37 -5.05
CA LEU A 224 -20.07 15.62 -5.38
C LEU A 224 -19.99 16.38 -6.69
N LEU A 225 -19.58 17.65 -6.65
CA LEU A 225 -19.37 18.46 -7.84
C LEU A 225 -17.93 18.30 -8.35
N GLY A 226 -17.78 17.75 -9.56
CA GLY A 226 -16.50 17.55 -10.24
C GLY A 226 -16.06 16.09 -10.34
N SER A 227 -15.40 15.73 -11.46
CA SER A 227 -14.90 14.38 -11.78
C SER A 227 -13.38 14.34 -12.01
N GLY A 228 -12.65 15.30 -11.43
CA GLY A 228 -11.19 15.40 -11.54
C GLY A 228 -10.44 14.27 -10.83
N ALA A 229 -9.11 14.33 -10.84
CA ALA A 229 -8.24 13.26 -10.28
C ALA A 229 -8.50 12.95 -8.79
N VAL A 230 -8.99 13.94 -8.03
CA VAL A 230 -9.30 13.81 -6.59
C VAL A 230 -10.73 13.34 -6.31
N ALA A 231 -11.61 13.31 -7.33
CA ALA A 231 -13.02 12.95 -7.14
C ALA A 231 -13.19 11.48 -6.79
N ARG A 232 -12.39 10.58 -7.38
CA ARG A 232 -12.53 9.14 -7.16
C ARG A 232 -12.25 8.72 -5.70
N PRO A 233 -11.12 9.08 -5.07
CA PRO A 233 -10.89 8.73 -3.68
C PRO A 233 -11.97 9.31 -2.74
N CYS A 234 -12.45 10.52 -3.01
CA CYS A 234 -13.53 11.14 -2.26
C CYS A 234 -14.85 10.36 -2.41
N ALA A 235 -15.24 10.05 -3.65
CA ALA A 235 -16.45 9.30 -3.96
C ALA A 235 -16.43 7.91 -3.33
N GLU A 236 -15.32 7.17 -3.51
CA GLU A 236 -15.09 5.87 -2.86
C GLU A 236 -15.23 5.97 -1.34
N TYR A 237 -14.69 7.02 -0.72
CA TYR A 237 -14.80 7.22 0.73
C TYR A 237 -16.25 7.50 1.17
N VAL A 238 -16.98 8.35 0.45
CA VAL A 238 -18.38 8.68 0.79
C VAL A 238 -19.26 7.43 0.74
N VAL A 239 -19.12 6.60 -0.30
CA VAL A 239 -19.95 5.40 -0.50
C VAL A 239 -19.50 4.20 0.32
N ARG A 240 -18.42 4.32 1.10
CA ARG A 240 -18.07 3.32 2.13
C ARG A 240 -19.20 3.15 3.14
N ASN A 241 -19.95 4.21 3.44
CA ASN A 241 -21.16 4.08 4.24
C ASN A 241 -22.32 3.71 3.31
N PRO A 242 -22.94 2.51 3.45
CA PRO A 242 -24.02 2.05 2.57
C PRO A 242 -25.28 2.89 2.68
N ASN A 243 -25.42 3.68 3.76
CA ASN A 243 -26.54 4.59 3.94
C ASN A 243 -26.35 5.90 3.16
N ASN A 244 -25.18 6.14 2.58
CA ASN A 244 -24.96 7.31 1.74
C ASN A 244 -25.43 7.01 0.31
N ALA A 245 -26.19 7.95 -0.25
CA ALA A 245 -26.49 8.02 -1.68
C ALA A 245 -25.64 9.15 -2.28
N LEU A 246 -24.83 8.84 -3.28
CA LEU A 246 -23.93 9.79 -3.92
C LEU A 246 -24.47 10.19 -5.29
N THR A 247 -24.50 11.48 -5.58
CA THR A 247 -24.69 11.98 -6.94
C THR A 247 -23.45 12.74 -7.36
N ILE A 248 -22.90 12.40 -8.53
CA ILE A 248 -21.74 13.08 -9.11
C ILE A 248 -22.27 14.10 -10.12
N GLY A 249 -22.20 15.37 -9.74
CA GLY A 249 -22.58 16.52 -10.55
C GLY A 249 -21.43 17.06 -11.38
N LEU A 250 -21.65 17.31 -12.67
CA LEU A 250 -20.60 17.79 -13.58
C LEU A 250 -20.76 19.22 -14.06
N CYS A 251 -19.77 20.04 -13.74
CA CYS A 251 -19.58 21.37 -14.31
C CYS A 251 -19.05 21.29 -15.75
N ALA A 252 -19.63 22.04 -16.70
CA ALA A 252 -19.17 22.02 -18.10
C ALA A 252 -17.74 22.55 -18.26
N ALA A 253 -17.28 23.37 -17.30
CA ALA A 253 -15.89 23.78 -17.18
C ALA A 253 -14.91 22.62 -16.86
N CYS A 254 -15.38 21.38 -16.61
CA CYS A 254 -14.57 20.30 -16.02
C CYS A 254 -14.71 18.89 -16.61
N ARG A 255 -15.19 18.75 -17.87
CA ARG A 255 -15.31 17.51 -18.69
C ARG A 255 -16.74 16.98 -18.83
N THR A 256 -16.91 16.11 -19.83
CA THR A 256 -18.18 15.58 -20.35
C THR A 256 -18.91 14.66 -19.37
N LEU A 257 -20.25 14.56 -19.53
CA LEU A 257 -21.16 13.66 -18.79
C LEU A 257 -20.58 12.24 -18.61
N LYS A 258 -19.97 11.74 -19.68
CA LYS A 258 -19.29 10.44 -19.75
C LYS A 258 -18.27 10.19 -18.64
N SER A 259 -17.55 11.23 -18.19
CA SER A 259 -16.55 11.09 -17.13
C SER A 259 -17.16 10.81 -15.75
N ALA A 260 -18.31 11.41 -15.42
CA ALA A 260 -19.02 11.11 -14.19
C ALA A 260 -19.76 9.79 -14.27
N GLU A 261 -20.33 9.44 -15.42
CA GLU A 261 -20.93 8.12 -15.63
C GLU A 261 -19.89 7.02 -15.44
N THR A 262 -18.68 7.20 -15.97
CA THR A 262 -17.56 6.26 -15.77
C THR A 262 -17.18 6.17 -14.28
N LEU A 263 -17.12 7.31 -13.57
CA LEU A 263 -16.80 7.31 -12.15
C LEU A 263 -17.91 6.68 -11.28
N ALA A 264 -19.17 6.90 -11.64
CA ALA A 264 -20.33 6.38 -10.94
C ALA A 264 -20.52 4.87 -11.16
N ALA A 265 -20.19 4.35 -12.34
CA ALA A 265 -20.43 2.95 -12.73
C ALA A 265 -19.76 1.94 -11.79
N ASP A 266 -18.60 2.29 -11.23
CA ASP A 266 -17.82 1.41 -10.34
C ASP A 266 -18.14 1.61 -8.85
N LEU A 267 -19.13 2.47 -8.50
CA LEU A 267 -19.42 2.85 -7.13
C LEU A 267 -20.86 2.49 -6.71
N PRO A 268 -21.05 1.87 -5.54
CA PRO A 268 -22.39 1.56 -5.04
C PRO A 268 -23.17 2.84 -4.74
N ASN A 269 -24.50 2.78 -4.86
CA ASN A 269 -25.41 3.88 -4.55
C ASN A 269 -25.03 5.24 -5.18
N THR A 270 -24.42 5.19 -6.37
CA THR A 270 -23.90 6.38 -7.04
C THR A 270 -24.62 6.64 -8.36
N THR A 271 -25.04 7.87 -8.59
CA THR A 271 -25.63 8.34 -9.86
C THR A 271 -24.82 9.50 -10.42
N ALA A 272 -24.95 9.76 -11.72
CA ALA A 272 -24.32 10.90 -12.38
C ALA A 272 -25.39 11.88 -12.89
N GLN A 273 -25.11 13.18 -12.78
CA GLN A 273 -25.98 14.25 -13.26
C GLN A 273 -25.17 15.38 -13.92
N SER A 274 -25.69 15.94 -15.00
CA SER A 274 -25.11 17.12 -15.64
C SER A 274 -25.49 18.38 -14.85
N LEU A 275 -24.51 19.09 -14.27
CA LEU A 275 -24.72 20.25 -13.38
C LEU A 275 -23.66 21.34 -13.56
N ASP A 276 -24.00 22.42 -14.26
CA ASP A 276 -23.01 23.41 -14.69
C ASP A 276 -22.77 24.55 -13.68
N ALA A 277 -21.86 24.34 -12.72
CA ALA A 277 -21.50 25.35 -11.71
C ALA A 277 -20.85 26.63 -12.28
N GLY A 278 -20.34 26.57 -13.51
CA GLY A 278 -19.73 27.68 -14.21
C GLY A 278 -20.64 28.40 -15.19
N SER A 279 -21.89 27.98 -15.36
CA SER A 279 -22.78 28.59 -16.34
C SER A 279 -23.47 29.84 -15.81
N GLU A 280 -23.59 30.83 -16.70
CA GLU A 280 -24.46 31.99 -16.52
C GLU A 280 -25.87 31.77 -17.07
N ASP A 281 -26.12 30.61 -17.72
CA ASP A 281 -27.45 30.25 -18.24
C ASP A 281 -28.43 30.02 -17.07
N PRO A 282 -29.53 30.79 -16.98
CA PRO A 282 -30.52 30.67 -15.91
C PRO A 282 -31.11 29.26 -15.76
N ALA A 283 -31.28 28.52 -16.86
CA ALA A 283 -31.84 27.16 -16.81
C ALA A 283 -30.86 26.18 -16.14
N LYS A 284 -29.55 26.34 -16.40
CA LYS A 284 -28.50 25.52 -15.79
C LYS A 284 -28.26 25.90 -14.33
N GLN A 285 -28.35 27.18 -14.00
CA GLN A 285 -28.30 27.65 -12.61
C GLN A 285 -29.47 27.10 -11.80
N ALA A 286 -30.69 27.14 -12.34
CA ALA A 286 -31.86 26.54 -11.69
C ALA A 286 -31.71 25.03 -11.48
N ALA A 287 -31.09 24.32 -12.44
CA ALA A 287 -30.80 22.89 -12.30
C ALA A 287 -29.78 22.61 -11.18
N LEU A 288 -28.74 23.44 -11.05
CA LEU A 288 -27.76 23.37 -9.96
C LEU A 288 -28.41 23.65 -8.60
N GLU A 289 -29.21 24.71 -8.50
CA GLU A 289 -29.93 25.08 -7.28
C GLU A 289 -30.87 23.95 -6.83
N LYS A 290 -31.64 23.39 -7.77
CA LYS A 290 -32.51 22.25 -7.52
C LYS A 290 -31.72 21.04 -7.01
N ALA A 291 -30.64 20.68 -7.70
CA ALA A 291 -29.83 19.54 -7.29
C ALA A 291 -29.23 19.75 -5.90
N ILE A 292 -28.68 20.94 -5.61
CA ILE A 292 -28.11 21.23 -4.28
C ILE A 292 -29.17 21.13 -3.18
N ALA A 293 -30.39 21.63 -3.41
CA ALA A 293 -31.49 21.56 -2.44
C ALA A 293 -32.02 20.13 -2.19
N GLU A 294 -31.85 19.21 -3.15
CA GLU A 294 -32.26 17.80 -3.02
C GLU A 294 -31.28 16.94 -2.20
N HIS A 295 -30.12 17.49 -1.84
CA HIS A 295 -29.04 16.81 -1.12
C HIS A 295 -28.81 17.41 0.27
N ASP A 296 -28.28 16.60 1.19
CA ASP A 296 -27.95 17.02 2.56
C ASP A 296 -26.60 17.77 2.65
N LEU A 297 -25.69 17.45 1.73
CA LEU A 297 -24.32 17.95 1.70
C LEU A 297 -23.83 18.08 0.26
N VAL A 298 -23.14 19.17 -0.04
CA VAL A 298 -22.40 19.37 -1.29
C VAL A 298 -20.91 19.33 -1.02
N ILE A 299 -20.19 18.45 -1.73
CA ILE A 299 -18.73 18.43 -1.76
C ILE A 299 -18.29 19.06 -3.10
N SER A 300 -17.68 20.23 -3.03
CA SER A 300 -17.26 21.00 -4.20
C SER A 300 -15.79 20.78 -4.53
N LEU A 301 -15.52 20.00 -5.58
CA LEU A 301 -14.19 19.75 -6.16
C LEU A 301 -14.04 20.36 -7.57
N VAL A 302 -14.88 21.35 -7.90
CA VAL A 302 -14.76 22.17 -9.11
C VAL A 302 -13.67 23.24 -8.96
N PRO A 303 -13.21 23.87 -10.05
CA PRO A 303 -12.26 24.99 -10.01
C PRO A 303 -12.72 26.11 -9.07
N TYR A 304 -11.75 26.72 -8.39
CA TYR A 304 -12.02 27.67 -7.30
C TYR A 304 -12.91 28.86 -7.70
N ILE A 305 -12.87 29.24 -8.98
CA ILE A 305 -13.67 30.34 -9.55
C ILE A 305 -15.18 30.08 -9.50
N HIS A 306 -15.62 28.82 -9.39
CA HIS A 306 -17.03 28.45 -9.41
C HIS A 306 -17.64 28.25 -8.01
N HIS A 307 -16.83 28.25 -6.94
CA HIS A 307 -17.33 28.00 -5.58
C HIS A 307 -18.34 29.05 -5.11
N VAL A 308 -18.18 30.31 -5.53
CA VAL A 308 -19.13 31.38 -5.19
C VAL A 308 -20.53 31.05 -5.71
N ASN A 309 -20.66 30.50 -6.92
CA ASN A 309 -21.94 30.10 -7.50
C ASN A 309 -22.54 28.91 -6.75
N VAL A 310 -21.71 27.91 -6.41
CA VAL A 310 -22.12 26.74 -5.62
C VAL A 310 -22.65 27.19 -4.25
N ILE A 311 -21.94 28.10 -3.57
CA ILE A 311 -22.32 28.58 -2.24
C ILE A 311 -23.59 29.43 -2.31
N LYS A 312 -23.75 30.31 -3.31
CA LYS A 312 -25.00 31.05 -3.52
C LYS A 312 -26.20 30.11 -3.73
N ALA A 313 -26.02 29.05 -4.51
CA ALA A 313 -27.04 28.03 -4.71
C ALA A 313 -27.33 27.25 -3.41
N ALA A 314 -26.31 26.94 -2.61
CA ALA A 314 -26.44 26.27 -1.33
C ALA A 314 -27.13 27.13 -0.25
N ILE A 315 -26.90 28.45 -0.24
CA ILE A 315 -27.61 29.42 0.61
C ILE A 315 -29.11 29.36 0.31
N LYS A 316 -29.51 29.35 -0.98
CA LYS A 316 -30.90 29.21 -1.39
C LYS A 316 -31.50 27.86 -0.99
N GLY A 317 -30.74 26.77 -1.19
CA GLY A 317 -31.15 25.41 -0.86
C GLY A 317 -31.10 25.06 0.63
N LYS A 318 -30.48 25.91 1.45
CA LYS A 318 -30.13 25.64 2.85
C LYS A 318 -29.30 24.35 3.01
N THR A 319 -28.36 24.13 2.10
CA THR A 319 -27.51 22.93 2.06
C THR A 319 -26.10 23.24 2.55
N ASN A 320 -25.50 22.34 3.32
CA ASN A 320 -24.10 22.50 3.76
C ASN A 320 -23.12 22.27 2.61
N VAL A 321 -21.97 22.95 2.64
CA VAL A 321 -20.95 22.86 1.59
C VAL A 321 -19.59 22.55 2.21
N VAL A 322 -18.84 21.63 1.60
CA VAL A 322 -17.44 21.36 1.91
C VAL A 322 -16.61 21.53 0.64
N THR A 323 -15.45 22.17 0.75
CA THR A 323 -14.50 22.27 -0.37
C THR A 323 -13.06 22.20 0.12
N THR A 324 -12.17 21.76 -0.78
CA THR A 324 -10.71 21.74 -0.56
C THR A 324 -10.06 23.10 -0.79
N SER A 325 -10.78 24.08 -1.34
CA SER A 325 -10.22 25.37 -1.76
C SER A 325 -10.16 26.39 -0.62
N TYR A 326 -9.14 27.26 -0.67
CA TYR A 326 -9.01 28.44 0.18
C TYR A 326 -10.22 29.37 0.10
N ILE A 327 -10.41 30.18 1.14
CA ILE A 327 -11.44 31.21 1.18
C ILE A 327 -11.05 32.38 0.27
N SER A 328 -11.76 32.54 -0.85
CA SER A 328 -11.58 33.70 -1.76
C SER A 328 -12.34 34.94 -1.24
N PRO A 329 -12.00 36.17 -1.69
CA PRO A 329 -12.74 37.38 -1.30
C PRO A 329 -14.24 37.28 -1.56
N GLY A 330 -14.65 36.73 -2.71
CA GLY A 330 -16.06 36.54 -3.05
C GLY A 330 -16.78 35.51 -2.17
N ILE A 331 -16.06 34.55 -1.55
CA ILE A 331 -16.65 33.66 -0.52
C ILE A 331 -16.80 34.41 0.80
N ARG A 332 -15.82 35.25 1.18
CA ARG A 332 -15.89 36.07 2.41
C ARG A 332 -17.08 37.02 2.39
N GLU A 333 -17.37 37.62 1.24
CA GLU A 333 -18.53 38.51 1.07
C GLU A 333 -19.87 37.81 1.35
N LEU A 334 -19.95 36.49 1.21
CA LEU A 334 -21.16 35.70 1.47
C LEU A 334 -21.32 35.30 2.93
N GLU A 335 -20.39 35.62 3.82
CA GLU A 335 -20.38 35.13 5.22
C GLU A 335 -21.68 35.45 5.96
N GLU A 336 -22.19 36.67 5.86
CA GLU A 336 -23.42 37.07 6.54
C GLU A 336 -24.66 36.36 5.95
N GLU A 337 -24.67 36.11 4.65
CA GLU A 337 -25.73 35.33 3.99
C GLU A 337 -25.70 33.85 4.39
N ILE A 338 -24.50 33.27 4.50
CA ILE A 338 -24.27 31.90 4.98
C ILE A 338 -24.79 31.74 6.41
N LYS A 339 -24.42 32.65 7.32
CA LYS A 339 -24.89 32.66 8.71
C LYS A 339 -26.41 32.79 8.78
N LYS A 340 -26.99 33.70 7.99
CA LYS A 340 -28.44 33.91 7.94
C LYS A 340 -29.20 32.70 7.39
N ALA A 341 -28.62 31.98 6.43
CA ALA A 341 -29.19 30.74 5.91
C ALA A 341 -29.07 29.57 6.89
N GLY A 342 -28.20 29.67 7.89
CA GLY A 342 -27.99 28.63 8.91
C GLY A 342 -27.25 27.40 8.37
N ILE A 343 -26.44 27.57 7.32
CA ILE A 343 -25.65 26.49 6.72
C ILE A 343 -24.19 26.58 7.15
N VAL A 344 -23.51 25.44 7.10
CA VAL A 344 -22.06 25.35 7.26
C VAL A 344 -21.40 25.32 5.89
N VAL A 345 -20.46 26.25 5.67
CA VAL A 345 -19.57 26.25 4.51
C VAL A 345 -18.14 26.06 5.03
N MET A 346 -17.59 24.87 4.81
CA MET A 346 -16.27 24.49 5.29
C MET A 346 -15.28 24.46 4.13
N ASN A 347 -14.38 25.43 4.12
CA ASN A 347 -13.29 25.54 3.15
C ASN A 347 -12.03 24.83 3.66
N GLU A 348 -11.03 24.69 2.77
CA GLU A 348 -9.70 24.21 3.13
C GLU A 348 -9.65 22.76 3.66
N ILE A 349 -10.62 21.92 3.33
CA ILE A 349 -10.68 20.50 3.74
C ILE A 349 -9.95 19.61 2.74
N GLY A 350 -8.66 19.90 2.54
CA GLY A 350 -7.74 19.19 1.65
C GLY A 350 -6.54 18.58 2.37
N LEU A 351 -5.47 18.28 1.63
CA LEU A 351 -4.19 17.85 2.22
C LEU A 351 -3.58 18.98 3.05
N ASP A 352 -3.45 20.16 2.46
CA ASP A 352 -2.95 21.39 3.08
C ASP A 352 -3.97 22.52 2.83
N PRO A 353 -4.49 23.22 3.87
CA PRO A 353 -4.18 23.06 5.30
C PRO A 353 -5.13 22.07 6.03
N GLY A 354 -5.97 21.32 5.31
CA GLY A 354 -7.04 20.53 5.94
C GLY A 354 -6.57 19.44 6.92
N VAL A 355 -5.50 18.71 6.58
CA VAL A 355 -4.90 17.74 7.52
C VAL A 355 -4.28 18.46 8.71
N ASP A 356 -3.66 19.63 8.49
CA ASP A 356 -3.06 20.43 9.56
C ASP A 356 -4.12 20.95 10.52
N HIS A 357 -5.26 21.44 10.03
CA HIS A 357 -6.39 21.89 10.85
C HIS A 357 -6.97 20.75 11.70
N LEU A 358 -7.20 19.58 11.11
CA LEU A 358 -7.73 18.41 11.84
C LEU A 358 -6.73 17.88 12.87
N TYR A 359 -5.44 17.85 12.53
CA TYR A 359 -4.38 17.44 13.44
C TYR A 359 -4.20 18.44 14.58
N ALA A 360 -4.31 19.75 14.30
CA ALA A 360 -4.26 20.81 15.29
C ALA A 360 -5.42 20.68 16.29
N ILE A 361 -6.67 20.51 15.82
CA ILE A 361 -7.84 20.31 16.70
C ILE A 361 -7.64 19.07 17.58
N LYS A 362 -7.27 17.92 16.99
CA LYS A 362 -6.97 16.71 17.76
C LYS A 362 -5.90 16.94 18.82
N THR A 363 -4.83 17.65 18.48
CA THR A 363 -3.73 17.94 19.40
C THR A 363 -4.19 18.86 20.53
N ILE A 364 -4.98 19.89 20.22
CA ILE A 364 -5.58 20.79 21.21
C ILE A 364 -6.48 20.01 22.17
N ASP A 365 -7.35 19.14 21.66
CA ASP A 365 -8.24 18.32 22.47
C ASP A 365 -7.45 17.37 23.39
N GLU A 366 -6.38 16.76 22.89
CA GLU A 366 -5.49 15.91 23.69
C GLU A 366 -4.74 16.67 24.79
N VAL A 367 -4.40 17.93 24.53
CA VAL A 367 -3.77 18.82 25.53
C VAL A 367 -4.78 19.24 26.59
N HIS A 368 -5.99 19.67 26.19
CA HIS A 368 -7.07 20.02 27.10
C HIS A 368 -7.48 18.83 27.99
N ALA A 369 -7.57 17.63 27.42
CA ALA A 369 -7.88 16.40 28.16
C ALA A 369 -6.82 16.06 29.23
N LYS A 370 -5.58 16.58 29.07
CA LYS A 370 -4.49 16.46 30.05
C LYS A 370 -4.35 17.67 30.97
N GLY A 371 -5.30 18.61 30.93
CA GLY A 371 -5.30 19.81 31.77
C GLY A 371 -4.37 20.93 31.28
N GLY A 372 -3.86 20.84 30.05
CA GLY A 372 -3.18 21.96 29.39
C GLY A 372 -4.18 23.06 29.02
N LYS A 373 -3.69 24.29 28.89
CA LYS A 373 -4.47 25.47 28.47
C LYS A 373 -4.20 25.84 27.01
#